data_AF-A0A3Q1HGB4-F1
#
_entry.id   AF-A0A3Q1HGB4-F1
#
_cell.length_a   1.000
_cell.length_b   1.000
_cell.length_c   1.000
_cell.angle_alpha   90.00
_cell.angle_beta   90.00
_cell.angle_gamma   90.00
#
_symmetry.space_group_name_H-M   'P 1'
#
loop_
_entity.id
_entity.type
_entity.pdbx_description
1 polymer ?
#
loop_
_entity_poly.entity_id
_entity_poly.type
_entity_poly.pdbx_seq_one_letter_code
_entity_poly.pdbx_strand_id
1 'polypeptide(L)'
;THQPLHRFCLISPSHSYIVPVEYHYVNLSLTWTDAQSYCRGKYTDLVTIESMDDISRLNSLNMDISYAWIGLTDDPLSWKGVMANDVNSWRWTATGKTNVNGYQFWASGQPNNANGNQFCVVMNSNGASFSLGCPLHNCTKPS
;
A
#
# COMPACT_ATOMS: atom_id res chain seq x y z
N THR A 1 -19.21 -8.61 9.54
CA THR A 1 -18.36 -9.74 9.14
C THR A 1 -17.03 -9.18 8.65
N HIS A 2 -15.98 -9.23 9.48
CA HIS A 2 -14.65 -8.71 9.13
C HIS A 2 -13.95 -9.74 8.25
N GLN A 3 -13.83 -9.47 6.95
CA GLN A 3 -13.04 -10.31 6.06
C GLN A 3 -11.55 -10.12 6.34
N PRO A 4 -10.74 -11.20 6.34
CA PRO A 4 -9.30 -11.10 6.51
C PRO A 4 -8.69 -10.26 5.38
N LEU A 5 -7.73 -9.40 5.71
CA LEU A 5 -6.99 -8.61 4.72
C LEU A 5 -5.88 -9.47 4.13
N HIS A 6 -5.90 -9.64 2.82
CA HIS A 6 -4.91 -10.40 2.05
C HIS A 6 -3.82 -9.45 1.54
N ARG A 7 -2.70 -9.91 0.96
CA ARG A 7 -1.52 -9.02 0.72
C ARG A 7 -0.89 -9.12 -0.64
N PHE A 8 -0.23 -8.05 -1.03
CA PHE A 8 0.56 -7.95 -2.25
C PHE A 8 1.98 -7.49 -1.98
N CYS A 9 2.93 -8.31 -2.43
CA CYS A 9 4.34 -7.98 -2.42
C CYS A 9 4.83 -7.74 -3.86
N LEU A 10 5.84 -6.88 -4.00
CA LEU A 10 6.65 -6.80 -5.20
C LEU A 10 7.80 -7.80 -5.12
N ILE A 11 8.04 -8.48 -6.22
CA ILE A 11 9.35 -9.04 -6.53
C ILE A 11 10.05 -8.04 -7.45
N SER A 12 11.08 -7.38 -6.91
CA SER A 12 12.07 -6.65 -7.70
C SER A 12 13.09 -7.63 -8.26
N PRO A 13 13.73 -7.34 -9.40
CA PRO A 13 15.09 -7.78 -9.56
C PRO A 13 16.01 -7.04 -8.61
N SER A 14 17.00 -7.76 -8.12
CA SER A 14 18.28 -7.20 -7.70
C SER A 14 18.82 -6.20 -8.74
N HIS A 15 18.69 -4.89 -8.50
CA HIS A 15 19.46 -3.76 -9.09
C HIS A 15 19.73 -3.75 -10.62
N SER A 16 19.03 -4.55 -11.44
CA SER A 16 19.28 -4.69 -12.87
C SER A 16 18.07 -4.25 -13.68
N TYR A 17 18.28 -3.27 -14.56
CA TYR A 17 17.33 -2.68 -15.52
C TYR A 17 16.74 -3.68 -16.55
N ILE A 18 17.03 -4.97 -16.42
CA ILE A 18 16.73 -5.99 -17.43
C ILE A 18 15.51 -6.84 -17.02
N VAL A 19 15.11 -6.84 -15.75
CA VAL A 19 14.03 -7.72 -15.29
C VAL A 19 12.76 -6.92 -14.99
N PRO A 20 11.61 -7.31 -15.53
CA PRO A 20 10.33 -6.69 -15.21
C PRO A 20 10.01 -6.81 -13.72
N VAL A 21 9.32 -5.81 -13.17
CA VAL A 21 8.70 -5.89 -11.85
C VAL A 21 7.66 -7.00 -11.87
N GLU A 22 7.78 -7.96 -10.95
CA GLU A 22 6.86 -9.08 -10.79
C GLU A 22 6.02 -8.86 -9.53
N TYR A 23 4.73 -9.19 -9.60
CA TYR A 23 3.78 -8.95 -8.51
C TYR A 23 3.37 -10.29 -7.92
N HIS A 24 3.50 -10.43 -6.60
CA HIS A 24 3.16 -11.67 -5.90
C HIS A 24 2.02 -11.43 -4.93
N TYR A 25 0.96 -12.21 -5.15
CA TYR A 25 -0.13 -12.32 -4.20
C TYR A 25 0.25 -13.26 -3.06
N VAL A 26 0.13 -12.77 -1.84
CA VAL A 26 0.37 -13.54 -0.62
C VAL A 26 -0.92 -13.64 0.18
N ASN A 27 -1.50 -14.83 0.21
CA ASN A 27 -2.72 -15.11 0.94
C ASN A 27 -2.45 -15.44 2.42
N LEU A 28 -2.03 -14.43 3.19
CA LEU A 28 -1.84 -14.52 4.64
C LEU A 28 -2.55 -13.36 5.33
N SER A 29 -3.14 -13.60 6.50
CA SER A 29 -3.74 -12.58 7.37
C SER A 29 -2.78 -12.19 8.50
N LEU A 30 -2.31 -10.95 8.51
CA LEU A 30 -1.40 -10.36 9.49
C LEU A 30 -1.55 -8.82 9.36
N THR A 31 -0.93 -8.10 10.28
CA THR A 31 -0.95 -6.63 10.35
C THR A 31 -0.20 -6.01 9.16
N TRP A 32 -0.32 -4.70 8.94
CA TRP A 32 0.45 -4.02 7.88
C TRP A 32 1.96 -4.15 8.12
N THR A 33 2.42 -3.95 9.35
CA THR A 33 3.84 -4.06 9.73
C THR A 33 4.39 -5.47 9.51
N ASP A 34 3.62 -6.49 9.88
CA ASP A 34 3.98 -7.88 9.62
C ASP A 34 3.94 -8.21 8.12
N ALA A 35 3.02 -7.60 7.35
CA ALA A 35 2.94 -7.74 5.90
C ALA A 35 4.23 -7.24 5.24
N GLN A 36 4.63 -6.03 5.62
CA GLN A 36 5.83 -5.38 5.14
C GLN A 36 7.07 -6.20 5.50
N SER A 37 7.18 -6.65 6.76
CA SER A 37 8.29 -7.47 7.22
C SER A 37 8.37 -8.79 6.46
N TYR A 38 7.22 -9.43 6.22
CA TYR A 38 7.15 -10.66 5.41
C TYR A 38 7.61 -10.41 3.98
N CYS A 39 7.09 -9.37 3.31
CA CYS A 39 7.48 -9.04 1.94
C CYS A 39 8.97 -8.71 1.85
N ARG A 40 9.54 -7.97 2.80
CA ARG A 40 10.99 -7.66 2.84
C ARG A 40 11.86 -8.89 3.13
N GLY A 41 11.35 -9.86 3.86
CA GLY A 41 12.07 -11.10 4.17
C GLY A 41 12.05 -12.14 3.04
N LYS A 42 11.06 -12.11 2.16
CA LYS A 42 10.89 -13.07 1.06
C LYS A 42 11.12 -12.47 -0.32
N TYR A 43 10.87 -11.18 -0.46
CA TYR A 43 10.81 -10.44 -1.71
C TYR A 43 11.45 -9.05 -1.50
N THR A 44 10.88 -7.99 -2.09
CA THR A 44 11.41 -6.63 -1.93
C THR A 44 10.67 -5.84 -0.86
N ASP A 45 9.37 -5.57 -1.04
CA ASP A 45 8.53 -4.81 -0.11
C ASP A 45 7.04 -5.04 -0.47
N LEU A 46 6.13 -4.42 0.26
CA LEU A 46 4.74 -4.25 -0.17
C LEU A 46 4.66 -3.46 -1.48
N VAL A 47 3.54 -3.66 -2.19
CA VAL A 47 3.39 -3.14 -3.54
C VAL A 47 3.38 -1.61 -3.66
N THR A 48 4.10 -1.12 -4.67
CA THR A 48 4.08 0.25 -5.17
C THR A 48 3.24 0.29 -6.45
N ILE A 49 2.31 1.25 -6.52
CA ILE A 49 1.37 1.40 -7.64
C ILE A 49 1.43 2.85 -8.10
N GLU A 50 2.16 3.09 -9.18
CA GLU A 50 2.42 4.43 -9.71
C GLU A 50 1.74 4.64 -11.07
N SER A 51 1.15 3.61 -11.67
CA SER A 51 0.55 3.70 -12.99
C SER A 51 -0.65 2.77 -13.21
N MET A 52 -1.43 3.04 -14.25
CA MET A 52 -2.47 2.12 -14.71
C MET A 52 -1.90 0.80 -15.25
N ASP A 53 -0.64 0.78 -15.67
CA ASP A 53 0.05 -0.45 -16.08
C ASP A 53 0.28 -1.37 -14.89
N ASP A 54 0.60 -0.82 -13.72
CA ASP A 54 0.72 -1.58 -12.47
C ASP A 54 -0.63 -2.21 -12.09
N ILE A 55 -1.72 -1.43 -12.20
CA ILE A 55 -3.09 -1.93 -11.99
C ILE A 55 -3.43 -3.05 -12.97
N SER A 56 -3.06 -2.88 -14.25
CA SER A 56 -3.32 -3.89 -15.28
C SER A 56 -2.56 -5.20 -14.99
N ARG A 57 -1.30 -5.11 -14.53
CA ARG A 57 -0.51 -6.27 -14.10
C ARG A 57 -1.10 -6.93 -12.87
N LEU A 58 -1.57 -6.16 -11.89
CA LEU A 58 -2.25 -6.67 -10.70
C LEU A 58 -3.54 -7.42 -11.05
N ASN A 59 -4.36 -6.86 -11.93
CA ASN A 59 -5.60 -7.51 -12.38
C ASN A 59 -5.35 -8.86 -13.05
N SER A 60 -4.19 -9.06 -13.68
CA SER A 60 -3.82 -10.35 -14.27
C SER A 60 -3.57 -11.48 -13.25
N LEU A 61 -3.37 -11.13 -11.97
CA LEU A 61 -3.13 -12.11 -10.90
C LEU A 61 -4.42 -12.81 -10.42
N ASN A 62 -5.61 -12.42 -10.91
CA ASN A 62 -6.91 -13.02 -10.56
C ASN A 62 -7.11 -13.18 -9.04
N MET A 63 -7.01 -12.06 -8.33
CA MET A 63 -6.95 -12.02 -6.87
C MET A 63 -8.39 -12.15 -6.31
N ASP A 64 -8.74 -13.32 -5.79
CA ASP A 64 -10.06 -13.57 -5.19
C ASP A 64 -10.13 -13.03 -3.75
N ILE A 65 -10.13 -11.70 -3.63
CA ILE A 65 -10.12 -10.99 -2.35
C ILE A 65 -11.02 -9.75 -2.40
N SER A 66 -11.26 -9.14 -1.24
CA SER A 66 -11.93 -7.83 -1.16
C SER A 66 -10.94 -6.66 -1.08
N TYR A 67 -9.87 -6.82 -0.29
CA TYR A 67 -8.88 -5.78 -0.01
C TYR A 67 -7.51 -6.35 0.27
N ALA A 68 -6.48 -5.54 0.02
CA ALA A 68 -5.14 -5.87 0.43
C ALA A 68 -4.24 -4.70 0.77
N TRP A 69 -3.27 -4.99 1.62
CA TRP A 69 -2.23 -4.03 1.98
C TRP A 69 -1.32 -3.69 0.80
N ILE A 70 -1.04 -2.40 0.66
CA ILE A 70 -0.03 -1.85 -0.25
C ILE A 70 1.04 -1.09 0.52
N GLY A 71 2.15 -0.79 -0.14
CA GLY A 71 3.31 -0.12 0.45
C GLY A 71 3.13 1.38 0.61
N LEU A 72 1.92 1.92 0.48
CA LEU A 72 1.66 3.34 0.69
C LEU A 72 1.43 3.61 2.17
N THR A 73 2.21 4.52 2.74
CA THR A 73 2.10 4.92 4.13
C THR A 73 2.24 6.44 4.28
N ASP A 74 1.61 6.99 5.30
CA ASP A 74 1.67 8.42 5.59
C ASP A 74 2.93 8.76 6.41
N ASP A 75 3.75 9.68 5.92
CA ASP A 75 4.95 10.17 6.58
C ASP A 75 4.59 11.18 7.68
N PRO A 76 4.78 10.82 8.95
CA PRO A 76 4.41 11.66 10.06
C PRO A 76 5.24 12.94 10.21
N LEU A 77 6.45 12.95 9.63
CA LEU A 77 7.31 14.13 9.63
C LEU A 77 6.79 15.18 8.64
N SER A 78 6.04 14.74 7.63
CA SER A 78 5.41 15.61 6.64
C SER A 78 4.17 16.35 7.18
N TRP A 79 3.67 16.00 8.37
CA TRP A 79 2.57 16.71 9.03
C TRP A 79 3.01 17.99 9.75
N LYS A 80 4.30 18.31 9.79
CA LYS A 80 4.79 19.49 10.50
C LYS A 80 4.36 20.76 9.75
N GLY A 81 3.19 21.28 10.10
CA GLY A 81 2.59 22.48 9.51
C GLY A 81 1.57 22.22 8.40
N VAL A 82 1.27 20.96 8.10
CA VAL A 82 0.30 20.54 7.06
C VAL A 82 -0.54 19.39 7.62
N MET A 83 -1.84 19.36 7.30
CA MET A 83 -2.72 18.28 7.78
C MET A 83 -2.28 16.92 7.24
N ALA A 84 -2.63 15.82 7.94
CA ALA A 84 -2.32 14.42 7.57
C ALA A 84 -3.05 13.90 6.31
N ASN A 85 -3.45 14.82 5.44
CA ASN A 85 -4.10 14.62 4.17
C ASN A 85 -3.48 15.56 3.13
N ASP A 86 -2.18 15.83 3.22
CA ASP A 86 -1.45 16.40 2.10
C ASP A 86 -0.99 15.23 1.21
N VAL A 87 -1.15 15.37 -0.11
CA VAL A 87 -0.59 14.43 -1.07
C VAL A 87 0.90 14.22 -0.82
N ASN A 88 1.59 15.27 -0.39
CA ASN A 88 3.03 15.24 -0.14
C ASN A 88 3.45 14.39 1.06
N SER A 89 2.51 13.99 1.93
CA SER A 89 2.81 13.17 3.09
C SER A 89 2.83 11.67 2.78
N TRP A 90 2.15 11.21 1.72
CA TRP A 90 2.10 9.79 1.37
C TRP A 90 3.37 9.32 0.64
N ARG A 91 4.01 8.27 1.16
CA ARG A 91 5.26 7.69 0.62
C ARG A 91 5.15 6.20 0.40
N TRP A 92 5.82 5.73 -0.65
CA TRP A 92 5.98 4.30 -0.93
C TRP A 92 7.11 3.71 -0.09
N THR A 93 6.87 2.63 0.62
CA THR A 93 7.85 1.99 1.50
C THR A 93 9.02 1.37 0.74
N ALA A 94 8.76 0.90 -0.48
CA ALA A 94 9.77 0.27 -1.32
C ALA A 94 10.80 1.28 -1.86
N THR A 95 10.38 2.52 -2.12
CA THR A 95 11.20 3.52 -2.82
C THR A 95 11.51 4.77 -1.99
N GLY A 96 10.76 5.03 -0.92
CA GLY A 96 10.77 6.27 -0.14
C GLY A 96 10.20 7.48 -0.87
N LYS A 97 9.79 7.33 -2.13
CA LYS A 97 9.28 8.42 -2.96
C LYS A 97 7.88 8.81 -2.55
N THR A 98 7.58 10.11 -2.66
CA THR A 98 6.23 10.64 -2.49
C THR A 98 5.33 10.10 -3.59
N ASN A 99 4.07 9.82 -3.26
CA ASN A 99 3.06 9.43 -4.24
C ASN A 99 2.74 10.61 -5.18
N VAL A 100 3.31 10.57 -6.38
CA VAL A 100 3.17 11.63 -7.39
C VAL A 100 1.77 11.69 -8.03
N ASN A 101 0.97 10.63 -7.91
CA ASN A 101 -0.38 10.57 -8.48
C ASN A 101 -1.44 11.21 -7.58
N GLY A 102 -1.04 11.70 -6.40
CA GLY A 102 -1.93 12.35 -5.46
C GLY A 102 -3.19 11.55 -5.15
N TYR A 103 -4.34 12.17 -5.43
CA TYR A 103 -5.65 11.61 -5.11
C TYR A 103 -6.24 10.68 -6.17
N GLN A 104 -5.55 10.46 -7.29
CA GLN A 104 -6.10 9.75 -8.45
C GLN A 104 -6.64 8.36 -8.10
N PHE A 105 -5.96 7.64 -7.22
CA PHE A 105 -6.33 6.28 -6.83
C PHE A 105 -7.12 6.22 -5.54
N TRP A 106 -7.36 7.33 -4.85
CA TRP A 106 -8.09 7.29 -3.58
C TRP A 106 -9.58 7.10 -3.80
N ALA A 107 -10.21 6.29 -2.95
CA ALA A 107 -11.65 6.20 -2.89
C ALA A 107 -12.25 7.57 -2.53
N SER A 108 -13.47 7.84 -2.98
CA SER A 108 -14.16 9.09 -2.66
C SER A 108 -14.22 9.32 -1.14
N GLY A 109 -13.76 10.50 -0.71
CA GLY A 109 -13.68 10.86 0.70
C GLY A 109 -12.48 10.29 1.46
N GLN A 110 -11.53 9.64 0.79
CA GLN A 110 -10.24 9.22 1.36
C GLN A 110 -9.09 10.07 0.84
N PRO A 111 -8.00 10.23 1.61
CA PRO A 111 -7.81 9.81 2.99
C PRO A 111 -8.61 10.70 3.97
N ASN A 112 -9.34 10.10 4.91
CA ASN A 112 -10.13 10.83 5.91
C ASN A 112 -9.48 10.88 7.31
N ASN A 113 -8.39 10.13 7.51
CA ASN A 113 -7.68 9.99 8.78
C ASN A 113 -8.64 9.81 9.98
N ALA A 114 -9.57 8.87 9.88
CA ALA A 114 -10.57 8.65 10.91
C ALA A 114 -9.90 8.38 12.27
N ASN A 115 -10.27 9.19 13.28
CA ASN A 115 -9.70 9.17 14.63
C ASN A 115 -8.19 9.45 14.72
N GLY A 116 -7.56 9.99 13.67
CA GLY A 116 -6.15 10.35 13.70
C GLY A 116 -5.17 9.18 13.69
N ASN A 117 -5.64 7.95 13.40
CA ASN A 117 -4.88 6.70 13.61
C ASN A 117 -4.80 5.82 12.36
N GLN A 118 -4.80 6.43 11.17
CA GLN A 118 -4.85 5.70 9.91
C GLN A 118 -3.70 6.08 8.98
N PHE A 119 -2.63 5.30 9.01
CA PHE A 119 -1.37 5.61 8.32
C PHE A 119 -0.97 4.59 7.24
N CYS A 120 -1.80 3.57 7.04
CA CYS A 120 -1.54 2.45 6.15
C CYS A 120 -2.69 2.37 5.15
N VAL A 121 -2.38 1.93 3.94
CA VAL A 121 -3.34 1.93 2.84
C VAL A 121 -3.64 0.51 2.41
N VAL A 122 -4.92 0.23 2.21
CA VAL A 122 -5.40 -0.93 1.47
C VAL A 122 -5.85 -0.51 0.09
N MET A 123 -5.71 -1.38 -0.89
CA MET A 123 -6.41 -1.27 -2.17
C MET A 123 -7.55 -2.27 -2.25
N ASN A 124 -8.57 -1.98 -3.04
CA ASN A 124 -9.56 -2.97 -3.46
C ASN A 124 -8.94 -4.03 -4.39
N SER A 125 -9.67 -5.13 -4.60
CA SER A 125 -9.20 -6.28 -5.37
C SER A 125 -8.86 -6.02 -6.83
N ASN A 126 -9.34 -4.92 -7.42
CA ASN A 126 -9.02 -4.54 -8.80
C ASN A 126 -7.92 -3.46 -8.87
N GLY A 127 -7.28 -3.12 -7.75
CA GLY A 127 -6.28 -2.05 -7.64
C GLY A 127 -6.80 -0.64 -7.93
N ALA A 128 -8.10 -0.48 -8.11
CA ALA A 128 -8.74 0.72 -8.62
C ALA A 128 -9.02 1.79 -7.55
N SER A 129 -9.01 1.42 -6.26
CA SER A 129 -9.28 2.38 -5.19
C SER A 129 -8.51 2.09 -3.92
N PHE A 130 -7.85 3.11 -3.40
CA PHE A 130 -7.09 3.14 -2.17
C PHE A 130 -7.97 3.66 -1.05
N SER A 131 -7.91 2.98 0.08
CA SER A 131 -8.61 3.34 1.30
C SER A 131 -7.66 3.20 2.47
N LEU A 132 -7.90 3.99 3.51
CA LEU A 132 -7.16 3.85 4.75
C LEU A 132 -7.51 2.53 5.45
N GLY A 133 -6.48 1.84 5.94
CA GLY A 133 -6.62 0.66 6.77
C GLY A 133 -7.26 1.00 8.12
N CYS A 134 -8.17 0.15 8.61
CA CYS A 134 -8.77 0.38 9.92
C CYS A 134 -7.73 0.23 11.05
N PRO A 135 -7.81 1.04 12.12
CA PRO A 135 -6.93 0.94 13.29
C PRO A 135 -6.93 -0.47 13.93
N LEU A 136 -8.05 -1.20 13.80
CA LEU A 136 -8.21 -2.58 14.27
C LEU A 136 -7.23 -3.58 13.62
N HIS A 137 -6.57 -3.21 12.52
CA HIS A 137 -5.59 -4.07 11.85
C HIS A 137 -4.14 -3.74 12.22
N ASN A 138 -3.94 -3.01 13.34
CA ASN A 138 -2.64 -2.69 13.91
C ASN A 138 -1.70 -2.01 12.89
N CYS A 139 -2.21 -0.95 12.26
CA CYS A 139 -1.39 -0.04 11.48
C CYS A 139 -0.62 0.86 12.46
N THR A 140 0.61 0.46 12.77
CA THR A 140 1.51 1.29 13.60
C THR A 140 2.21 2.30 12.72
N LYS A 141 2.34 3.52 13.22
CA LYS A 141 3.16 4.59 12.66
C LYS A 141 4.54 4.03 12.26
N PRO A 142 5.00 4.22 11.01
CA PRO A 142 6.38 3.90 10.65
C PRO A 142 7.33 4.68 11.57
N SER A 143 8.28 3.98 12.19
CA SER A 143 9.32 4.55 13.06
C SER A 143 10.28 5.45 12.29
#